data_AF-A0A4Y3QYA0-F1
#
_entry.id   AF-A0A4Y3QYA0-F1
#
_cell.length_a   1.000
_cell.length_b   1.000
_cell.length_c   1.000
_cell.angle_alpha   90.00
_cell.angle_beta   90.00
_cell.angle_gamma   90.00
#
_symmetry.space_group_name_H-M   'P 1'
#
loop_
_entity.id
_entity.type
_entity.pdbx_description
1 polymer ?
#
loop_
_entity_poly.entity_id
_entity_poly.type
_entity_poly.pdbx_seq_one_letter_code
_entity_poly.pdbx_strand_id
1 'polypeptide(L)'
;MSDMLGGRLGVEAYTRYTEQLWFIYRALEESAAALADDPVAGPFLSDGLFRLPALRRDLDHLHGGSAWRETLDPLPATAAYAQRIARVAAEWPGGYVAHHYTRYLGDLSGGQIIRGTAEKTWGFARKGDGVRFYVFDGIGNPAAFKREYRALLDALPTDELDKQRIIEECKRAFALNTAVFHELGARFRHTA
;
A
#
# COMPACT_ATOMS: atom_id res chain seq x y z
N MET A 1 3.73 -1.23 -14.91
CA MET A 1 2.36 -1.15 -14.33
C MET A 1 1.29 -1.63 -15.30
N SER A 2 1.17 -1.05 -16.51
CA SER A 2 0.13 -1.42 -17.50
C SER A 2 0.09 -2.94 -17.79
N ASP A 3 1.24 -3.59 -17.90
CA ASP A 3 1.30 -5.02 -18.27
C ASP A 3 0.89 -5.95 -17.12
N MET A 4 1.33 -5.64 -15.90
CA MET A 4 0.99 -6.40 -14.69
C MET A 4 -0.48 -6.22 -14.28
N LEU A 5 -0.96 -4.97 -14.29
CA LEU A 5 -2.32 -4.64 -13.84
C LEU A 5 -3.36 -4.70 -14.97
N GLY A 6 -2.91 -4.81 -16.23
CA GLY A 6 -3.75 -4.99 -17.41
C GLY A 6 -4.01 -6.46 -17.76
N GLY A 7 -3.73 -7.39 -16.85
CA GLY A 7 -4.06 -8.82 -16.98
C GLY A 7 -3.11 -9.64 -17.87
N ARG A 8 -2.12 -9.01 -18.51
CA ARG A 8 -1.21 -9.71 -19.45
C ARG A 8 -0.24 -10.68 -18.78
N LEU A 9 0.01 -10.51 -17.48
CA LEU A 9 0.93 -11.36 -16.70
C LEU A 9 0.22 -12.45 -15.86
N GLY A 10 -1.11 -12.57 -15.96
CA GLY A 10 -1.89 -13.63 -15.29
C GLY A 10 -2.13 -13.43 -13.79
N VAL A 11 -2.93 -14.34 -13.20
CA VAL A 11 -3.32 -14.29 -11.77
C VAL A 11 -2.13 -14.51 -10.84
N GLU A 12 -1.11 -15.25 -11.27
CA GLU A 12 0.10 -15.49 -10.47
C GLU A 12 0.88 -14.19 -10.23
N ALA A 13 1.05 -13.35 -11.25
CA ALA A 13 1.70 -12.04 -11.10
C ALA A 13 0.91 -11.11 -10.18
N TYR A 14 -0.43 -11.19 -10.23
CA TYR A 14 -1.29 -10.47 -9.30
C TYR A 14 -1.16 -10.97 -7.87
N THR A 15 -1.17 -12.30 -7.66
CA THR A 15 -0.92 -12.91 -6.35
C THR A 15 0.41 -12.44 -5.80
N ARG A 16 1.51 -12.56 -6.56
CA ARG A 16 2.83 -12.09 -6.14
C ARG A 16 2.86 -10.60 -5.81
N TYR A 17 2.14 -9.76 -6.53
CA TYR A 17 2.03 -8.34 -6.19
C TYR A 17 1.28 -8.13 -4.87
N THR A 18 0.16 -8.83 -4.64
CA THR A 18 -0.60 -8.79 -3.39
C THR A 18 0.25 -9.25 -2.19
N GLU A 19 1.11 -10.26 -2.38
CA GLU A 19 2.10 -10.66 -1.37
C GLU A 19 3.09 -9.53 -1.05
N GLN A 20 3.54 -8.76 -2.05
CA GLN A 20 4.45 -7.65 -1.79
C GLN A 20 3.75 -6.51 -1.03
N LEU A 21 2.47 -6.28 -1.32
CA LEU A 21 1.66 -5.34 -0.55
C LEU A 21 1.56 -5.76 0.92
N TRP A 22 1.42 -7.04 1.23
CA TRP A 22 1.42 -7.53 2.61
C TRP A 22 2.60 -7.00 3.43
N PHE A 23 3.82 -7.10 2.90
CA PHE A 23 5.00 -6.60 3.61
C PHE A 23 5.04 -5.09 3.77
N ILE A 24 4.62 -4.34 2.74
CA ILE A 24 4.61 -2.87 2.77
C ILE A 24 3.59 -2.35 3.79
N TYR A 25 2.37 -2.88 3.77
CA TYR A 25 1.32 -2.46 4.71
C TYR A 25 1.59 -2.97 6.12
N ARG A 26 2.26 -4.13 6.26
CA ARG A 26 2.71 -4.58 7.57
C ARG A 26 3.65 -3.57 8.21
N ALA A 27 4.65 -3.08 7.48
CA ALA A 27 5.55 -2.05 7.99
C ALA A 27 4.83 -0.74 8.37
N LEU A 28 3.82 -0.33 7.59
CA LEU A 28 3.02 0.86 7.90
C LEU A 28 2.14 0.68 9.14
N GLU A 29 1.42 -0.43 9.22
CA GLU A 29 0.35 -0.66 10.20
C GLU A 29 0.87 -1.18 11.55
N GLU A 30 1.94 -1.99 11.56
CA GLU A 30 2.59 -2.40 12.83
C GLU A 30 3.24 -1.21 13.56
N SER A 31 3.59 -0.16 12.82
CA SER A 31 4.14 1.07 13.39
C SER A 31 3.07 2.02 13.94
N ALA A 32 1.79 1.81 13.61
CA ALA A 32 0.72 2.75 13.93
C ALA A 32 0.52 2.92 15.44
N ALA A 33 0.58 1.84 16.21
CA ALA A 33 0.37 1.89 17.66
C ALA A 33 1.41 2.76 18.38
N ALA A 34 2.68 2.71 17.94
CA ALA A 34 3.75 3.53 18.51
C ALA A 34 3.65 5.02 18.12
N LEU A 35 2.93 5.32 17.03
CA LEU A 35 2.73 6.67 16.49
C LEU A 35 1.36 7.26 16.84
N ALA A 36 0.51 6.53 17.56
CA ALA A 36 -0.88 6.94 17.85
C ALA A 36 -0.98 8.30 18.54
N ASP A 37 -0.10 8.55 19.50
CA ASP A 37 -0.05 9.80 20.27
C ASP A 37 0.97 10.81 19.72
N ASP A 38 1.63 10.50 18.59
CA ASP A 38 2.58 11.42 17.96
C ASP A 38 1.84 12.59 17.29
N PRO A 39 2.24 13.85 17.53
CA PRO A 39 1.51 15.02 17.03
C PRO A 39 1.57 15.19 15.50
N VAL A 40 2.51 14.53 14.82
CA VAL A 40 2.66 14.58 13.37
C VAL A 40 1.98 13.39 12.70
N ALA A 41 2.24 12.17 13.16
CA ALA A 41 1.72 10.96 12.51
C ALA A 41 0.33 10.53 13.03
N GLY A 42 0.06 10.69 14.32
CA GLY A 42 -1.17 10.27 14.99
C GLY A 42 -2.46 10.72 14.28
N PRO A 43 -2.59 12.00 13.85
CA PRO A 43 -3.79 12.49 13.16
C PRO A 43 -4.14 11.75 11.86
N PHE A 44 -3.18 11.08 11.21
CA PHE A 44 -3.39 10.36 9.96
C PHE A 44 -3.86 8.92 10.16
N LEU A 45 -3.73 8.39 11.37
CA LEU A 45 -4.09 7.01 11.69
C LEU A 45 -5.61 6.89 11.81
N SER A 46 -6.19 6.11 10.92
CA SER A 46 -7.64 5.87 10.87
C SER A 46 -7.89 4.40 10.60
N ASP A 47 -8.67 3.74 11.48
CA ASP A 47 -8.98 2.31 11.36
C ASP A 47 -9.60 1.95 10.00
N GLY A 48 -10.37 2.88 9.41
CA GLY A 48 -10.98 2.71 8.09
C GLY A 48 -9.98 2.58 6.94
N LEU A 49 -8.72 2.99 7.15
CA LEU A 49 -7.63 2.87 6.19
C LEU A 49 -6.89 1.54 6.27
N PHE A 50 -6.80 0.89 7.43
CA PHE A 50 -5.95 -0.30 7.58
C PHE A 50 -6.34 -1.44 6.62
N ARG A 51 -5.32 -2.04 6.00
CA ARG A 51 -5.43 -2.97 4.89
C ARG A 51 -4.98 -4.38 5.26
N LEU A 52 -4.22 -4.59 6.34
CA LEU A 52 -3.75 -5.92 6.71
C LEU A 52 -4.88 -6.97 6.83
N PRO A 53 -6.05 -6.68 7.45
CA PRO A 53 -7.13 -7.65 7.50
C PRO A 53 -7.67 -8.01 6.11
N ALA A 54 -7.74 -7.04 5.20
CA ALA A 54 -8.19 -7.25 3.83
C ALA A 54 -7.15 -8.05 3.01
N LEU A 55 -5.88 -7.68 3.09
CA LEU A 55 -4.77 -8.39 2.43
C LEU A 55 -4.68 -9.84 2.88
N ARG A 56 -4.87 -10.10 4.17
CA ARG A 56 -4.87 -11.47 4.72
C ARG A 56 -5.95 -12.34 4.05
N ARG A 57 -7.17 -11.82 3.92
CA ARG A 57 -8.29 -12.51 3.27
C ARG A 57 -8.07 -12.69 1.78
N ASP A 58 -7.52 -11.68 1.11
CA ASP A 58 -7.20 -11.76 -0.31
C ASP A 58 -6.14 -12.82 -0.57
N LEU A 59 -5.09 -12.88 0.25
CA LEU A 59 -4.05 -13.90 0.13
C LEU A 59 -4.57 -15.31 0.47
N ASP A 60 -5.44 -15.45 1.47
CA ASP A 60 -6.11 -16.73 1.75
C ASP A 60 -6.88 -17.23 0.52
N HIS A 61 -7.59 -16.33 -0.17
CA HIS A 61 -8.31 -16.67 -1.40
C HIS A 61 -7.37 -17.01 -2.55
N LEU A 62 -6.35 -16.18 -2.78
CA LEU A 62 -5.42 -16.32 -3.92
C LEU A 62 -4.55 -17.57 -3.81
N HIS A 63 -4.23 -18.03 -2.59
CA HIS A 63 -3.49 -19.26 -2.33
C HIS A 63 -4.38 -20.48 -2.04
N GLY A 64 -5.70 -20.29 -1.90
CA GLY A 64 -6.63 -21.38 -1.55
C GLY A 64 -6.49 -21.90 -0.11
N GLY A 65 -5.91 -21.11 0.80
CA GLY A 65 -5.67 -21.50 2.18
C GLY A 65 -4.64 -20.62 2.88
N SER A 66 -4.28 -20.97 4.12
CA SER A 66 -3.46 -20.11 4.99
C SER A 66 -1.95 -20.35 4.92
N ALA A 67 -1.51 -21.38 4.19
CA ALA A 67 -0.12 -21.85 4.15
C ALA A 67 0.88 -20.80 3.66
N TRP A 68 0.42 -19.82 2.85
CA TRP A 68 1.26 -18.72 2.37
C TRP A 68 1.97 -17.97 3.50
N ARG A 69 1.36 -17.88 4.69
CA ARG A 69 1.93 -17.14 5.83
C ARG A 69 3.31 -17.66 6.25
N GLU A 70 3.60 -18.93 5.97
CA GLU A 70 4.86 -19.58 6.31
C GLU A 70 5.88 -19.55 5.15
N THR A 71 5.41 -19.28 3.93
CA THR A 71 6.21 -19.41 2.70
C THR A 71 6.42 -18.09 1.96
N LEU A 72 5.89 -16.98 2.48
CA LEU A 72 6.08 -15.66 1.86
C LEU A 72 7.45 -15.09 2.16
N ASP A 73 8.12 -14.67 1.08
CA ASP A 73 9.33 -13.87 1.14
C ASP A 73 9.14 -12.56 0.38
N PRO A 74 9.64 -11.44 0.93
CA PRO A 74 9.65 -10.18 0.21
C PRO A 74 10.69 -10.23 -0.91
N LEU A 75 10.37 -9.60 -2.04
CA LEU A 75 11.39 -9.23 -3.01
C LEU A 75 12.42 -8.29 -2.35
N PRO A 76 13.70 -8.31 -2.78
CA PRO A 76 14.69 -7.30 -2.40
C PRO A 76 14.16 -5.86 -2.44
N ALA A 77 13.46 -5.45 -3.51
CA ALA A 77 12.86 -4.11 -3.58
C ALA A 77 11.77 -3.88 -2.52
N THR A 78 10.95 -4.90 -2.24
CA THR A 78 9.90 -4.86 -1.21
C THR A 78 10.50 -4.78 0.19
N ALA A 79 11.54 -5.56 0.47
CA ALA A 79 12.25 -5.54 1.75
C ALA A 79 12.88 -4.17 2.01
N ALA A 80 13.53 -3.58 0.99
CA ALA A 80 14.08 -2.24 1.08
C ALA A 80 13.01 -1.17 1.36
N TYR A 81 11.82 -1.32 0.75
CA TYR A 81 10.69 -0.43 1.02
C TYR A 81 10.20 -0.59 2.47
N ALA A 82 9.86 -1.81 2.90
CA ALA A 82 9.40 -2.08 4.25
C ALA A 82 10.40 -1.60 5.32
N GLN A 83 11.71 -1.82 5.09
CA GLN A 83 12.77 -1.32 5.98
C GLN A 83 12.80 0.21 6.02
N ARG A 84 12.63 0.89 4.89
CA ARG A 84 12.58 2.36 4.88
C ARG A 84 11.40 2.88 5.69
N ILE A 85 10.21 2.29 5.53
CA ILE A 85 9.02 2.64 6.31
C ILE A 85 9.27 2.47 7.80
N ALA A 86 9.76 1.29 8.23
CA ALA A 86 10.05 1.02 9.63
C ALA A 86 11.07 2.01 10.21
N ARG A 87 12.10 2.35 9.44
CA ARG A 87 13.11 3.32 9.85
C ARG A 87 12.51 4.72 10.08
N VAL A 88 11.73 5.23 9.14
CA VAL A 88 11.13 6.57 9.31
C VAL A 88 10.05 6.57 10.39
N ALA A 89 9.32 5.48 10.58
CA ALA A 89 8.38 5.34 11.69
C ALA A 89 9.07 5.49 13.05
N ALA A 90 10.26 4.90 13.21
CA ALA A 90 11.00 4.96 14.46
C ALA A 90 11.75 6.29 14.69
N GLU A 91 12.23 6.93 13.62
CA GLU A 91 13.17 8.07 13.75
C GLU A 91 12.55 9.42 13.35
N TRP A 92 11.51 9.42 12.52
CA TRP A 92 11.03 10.64 11.86
C TRP A 92 9.56 10.52 11.39
N PRO A 93 8.59 10.86 12.25
CA PRO A 93 7.16 10.75 11.96
C PRO A 93 6.71 11.46 10.67
N GLY A 94 7.29 12.61 10.33
CA GLY A 94 7.01 13.28 9.05
C GLY A 94 7.38 12.42 7.83
N GLY A 95 8.48 11.66 7.93
CA GLY A 95 8.85 10.68 6.92
C GLY A 95 7.86 9.52 6.84
N TYR A 96 7.33 9.06 7.98
CA TYR A 96 6.25 8.06 7.99
C TYR A 96 4.99 8.58 7.28
N VAL A 97 4.58 9.81 7.56
CA VAL A 97 3.43 10.48 6.90
C VAL A 97 3.61 10.51 5.38
N ALA A 98 4.84 10.69 4.88
CA ALA A 98 5.13 10.65 3.45
C ALA A 98 4.77 9.29 2.81
N HIS A 99 5.17 8.17 3.43
CA HIS A 99 4.83 6.83 2.93
C HIS A 99 3.35 6.49 3.10
N HIS A 100 2.77 6.88 4.23
CA HIS A 100 1.33 6.73 4.52
C HIS A 100 0.51 7.46 3.43
N TYR A 101 0.86 8.71 3.13
CA TYR A 101 0.25 9.48 2.05
C TYR A 101 0.37 8.78 0.70
N THR A 102 1.59 8.42 0.28
CA THR A 102 1.82 7.82 -1.04
C THR A 102 1.04 6.52 -1.24
N ARG A 103 0.88 5.70 -0.19
CA ARG A 103 0.14 4.44 -0.26
C ARG A 103 -1.38 4.66 -0.22
N TYR A 104 -1.91 5.17 0.89
CA TYR A 104 -3.36 5.21 1.12
C TYR A 104 -4.12 6.13 0.14
N LEU A 105 -3.57 7.31 -0.19
CA LEU A 105 -4.23 8.22 -1.13
C LEU A 105 -4.17 7.70 -2.56
N GLY A 106 -3.09 6.96 -2.87
CA GLY A 106 -2.95 6.20 -4.10
C GLY A 106 -4.05 5.16 -4.24
N ASP A 107 -4.28 4.34 -3.21
CA ASP A 107 -5.30 3.29 -3.24
C ASP A 107 -6.73 3.84 -3.34
N LEU A 108 -7.02 4.94 -2.61
CA LEU A 108 -8.30 5.65 -2.66
C LEU A 108 -8.56 6.40 -3.99
N SER A 109 -7.56 6.45 -4.88
CA SER A 109 -7.66 7.14 -6.16
C SER A 109 -7.58 6.14 -7.33
N GLY A 110 -6.50 5.38 -7.42
CA GLY A 110 -6.24 4.43 -8.52
C GLY A 110 -6.66 2.99 -8.22
N GLY A 111 -6.83 2.60 -6.96
CA GLY A 111 -7.11 1.22 -6.56
C GLY A 111 -8.41 0.65 -7.14
N GLN A 112 -9.40 1.52 -7.41
CA GLN A 112 -10.68 1.12 -8.01
C GLN A 112 -10.52 0.60 -9.44
N ILE A 113 -9.56 1.13 -10.20
CA ILE A 113 -9.25 0.66 -11.55
C ILE A 113 -8.64 -0.75 -11.47
N ILE A 114 -7.68 -0.94 -10.56
CA ILE A 114 -7.03 -2.25 -10.36
C ILE A 114 -8.05 -3.29 -9.94
N ARG A 115 -8.92 -2.96 -8.98
CA ARG A 115 -10.02 -3.83 -8.55
C ARG A 115 -10.90 -4.25 -9.73
N GLY A 116 -11.39 -3.27 -10.51
CA GLY A 116 -12.28 -3.54 -11.63
C GLY A 116 -11.62 -4.42 -12.71
N THR A 117 -10.33 -4.21 -12.97
CA THR A 117 -9.58 -5.08 -13.89
C THR A 117 -9.43 -6.50 -13.34
N ALA A 118 -9.11 -6.67 -12.06
CA ALA A 118 -8.96 -7.98 -11.44
C ALA A 118 -10.29 -8.77 -11.41
N GLU A 119 -11.39 -8.12 -10.97
CA GLU A 119 -12.75 -8.67 -10.98
C GLU A 119 -13.14 -9.18 -12.36
N LYS A 120 -12.89 -8.38 -13.41
CA LYS A 120 -13.21 -8.74 -14.80
C LYS A 120 -12.30 -9.84 -15.36
N THR A 121 -10.99 -9.77 -15.09
CA THR A 121 -9.99 -10.63 -15.75
C THR A 121 -10.00 -12.05 -15.18
N TRP A 122 -10.19 -12.19 -13.87
CA TRP A 122 -10.12 -13.49 -13.18
C TRP A 122 -11.45 -13.95 -12.59
N GLY A 123 -12.53 -13.19 -12.79
CA GLY A 123 -13.87 -13.58 -12.35
C GLY A 123 -14.08 -13.51 -10.83
N PHE A 124 -13.27 -12.72 -10.12
CA PHE A 124 -13.44 -12.52 -8.70
C PHE A 124 -14.79 -11.87 -8.38
N ALA A 125 -15.39 -12.28 -7.27
CA ALA A 125 -16.63 -11.67 -6.79
C ALA A 125 -16.44 -10.16 -6.56
N ARG A 126 -17.45 -9.37 -6.94
CA ARG A 126 -17.41 -7.91 -6.82
C ARG A 126 -17.19 -7.50 -5.36
N LYS A 127 -16.14 -6.71 -5.09
CA LYS A 127 -15.68 -6.32 -3.74
C LYS A 127 -15.45 -7.53 -2.80
N GLY A 128 -15.22 -8.72 -3.36
CA GLY A 128 -15.05 -9.97 -2.63
C GLY A 128 -13.58 -10.28 -2.31
N ASP A 129 -13.35 -11.48 -1.79
CA ASP A 129 -12.00 -11.98 -1.54
C ASP A 129 -11.19 -12.06 -2.85
N GLY A 130 -9.90 -11.76 -2.75
CA GLY A 130 -8.99 -11.58 -3.87
C GLY A 130 -8.84 -10.12 -4.28
N VAL A 131 -9.73 -9.21 -3.87
CA VAL A 131 -9.64 -7.77 -4.20
C VAL A 131 -10.07 -6.83 -3.06
N ARG A 132 -10.27 -7.34 -1.83
CA ARG A 132 -10.72 -6.55 -0.67
C ARG A 132 -9.77 -5.44 -0.29
N PHE A 133 -8.48 -5.59 -0.56
CA PHE A 133 -7.47 -4.55 -0.36
C PHE A 133 -7.92 -3.20 -0.94
N TYR A 134 -8.58 -3.21 -2.09
CA TYR A 134 -9.08 -2.02 -2.78
C TYR A 134 -10.48 -1.56 -2.31
N VAL A 135 -11.03 -2.15 -1.26
CA VAL A 135 -12.37 -1.88 -0.75
C VAL A 135 -12.28 -1.21 0.63
N PHE A 136 -12.63 0.06 0.70
CA PHE A 136 -12.57 0.87 1.93
C PHE A 136 -13.96 1.04 2.53
N ASP A 137 -14.56 -0.05 3.01
CA ASP A 137 -15.93 0.00 3.57
C ASP A 137 -16.03 0.82 4.88
N GLY A 138 -14.90 1.03 5.57
CA GLY A 138 -14.81 1.94 6.72
C GLY A 138 -14.78 3.43 6.33
N ILE A 139 -14.71 3.76 5.04
CA ILE A 139 -14.69 5.14 4.54
C ILE A 139 -15.96 5.39 3.73
N GLY A 140 -16.95 6.03 4.36
CA GLY A 140 -18.24 6.29 3.73
C GLY A 140 -18.16 7.20 2.50
N ASN A 141 -17.38 8.29 2.57
CA ASN A 141 -17.18 9.22 1.47
C ASN A 141 -15.68 9.41 1.16
N PRO A 142 -15.14 8.68 0.16
CA PRO A 142 -13.74 8.79 -0.22
C PRO A 142 -13.31 10.20 -0.66
N ALA A 143 -14.20 11.00 -1.26
CA ALA A 143 -13.86 12.35 -1.68
C ALA A 143 -13.71 13.29 -0.48
N ALA A 144 -14.62 13.19 0.50
CA ALA A 144 -14.53 13.93 1.76
C ALA A 144 -13.29 13.54 2.56
N PHE A 145 -13.04 12.24 2.70
CA PHE A 145 -11.87 11.72 3.40
C PHE A 145 -10.56 12.24 2.79
N LYS A 146 -10.44 12.22 1.45
CA LYS A 146 -9.25 12.77 0.77
C LYS A 146 -9.08 14.28 0.93
N ARG A 147 -10.15 15.04 1.21
CA ARG A 147 -10.08 16.48 1.50
C ARG A 147 -9.60 16.69 2.94
N GLU A 148 -10.16 15.95 3.89
CA GLU A 148 -9.75 15.98 5.31
C GLU A 148 -8.28 15.58 5.46
N TYR A 149 -7.86 14.50 4.80
CA TYR A 149 -6.45 14.09 4.80
C TYR A 149 -5.51 15.19 4.30
N ARG A 150 -5.90 15.92 3.24
CA ARG A 150 -5.09 17.04 2.74
C ARG A 150 -5.05 18.22 3.71
N ALA A 151 -6.17 18.52 4.36
CA ALA A 151 -6.19 19.54 5.40
C ALA A 151 -5.25 19.20 6.58
N LEU A 152 -5.12 17.92 6.93
CA LEU A 152 -4.13 17.48 7.93
C LEU A 152 -2.68 17.71 7.45
N LEU A 153 -2.39 17.43 6.17
CA LEU A 153 -1.07 17.73 5.59
C LEU A 153 -0.76 19.23 5.62
N ASP A 154 -1.74 20.06 5.29
CA ASP A 154 -1.60 21.53 5.30
C ASP A 154 -1.37 22.07 6.73
N ALA A 155 -1.90 21.38 7.74
CA ALA A 155 -1.81 21.74 9.16
C ALA A 155 -0.63 21.10 9.91
N LEU A 156 0.27 20.40 9.22
CA LEU A 156 1.43 19.76 9.84
C LEU A 156 2.28 20.77 10.63
N PRO A 157 2.66 20.48 11.90
CA PRO A 157 3.46 21.37 12.73
C PRO A 157 4.95 21.29 12.36
N THR A 158 5.28 21.57 11.10
CA THR A 158 6.63 21.46 10.52
C THR A 158 7.09 22.78 9.92
N ASP A 159 8.38 23.09 10.02
CA ASP A 159 8.97 24.23 9.32
C ASP A 159 9.15 23.95 7.81
N GLU A 160 9.61 24.95 7.06
CA GLU A 160 9.79 24.81 5.61
C GLU A 160 10.86 23.78 5.23
N LEU A 161 11.90 23.60 6.04
CA LEU A 161 12.95 22.61 5.77
C LEU A 161 12.41 21.19 5.95
N ASP A 162 11.63 20.95 7.00
CA ASP A 162 10.96 19.68 7.24
C ASP A 162 9.91 19.38 6.16
N LYS A 163 9.15 20.38 5.71
CA LYS A 163 8.22 20.21 4.57
C LYS A 163 8.95 19.76 3.31
N GLN A 164 10.07 20.39 2.96
CA GLN A 164 10.87 19.97 1.81
C GLN A 164 11.39 18.54 1.99
N ARG A 165 11.84 18.20 3.20
CA ARG A 165 12.30 16.85 3.52
C ARG A 165 11.18 15.82 3.34
N ILE A 166 9.95 16.10 3.80
CA ILE A 166 8.76 15.25 3.60
C ILE A 166 8.45 15.09 2.11
N ILE A 167 8.52 16.16 1.32
CA ILE A 167 8.30 16.11 -0.13
C ILE A 167 9.33 15.20 -0.82
N GLU A 168 10.61 15.30 -0.45
CA GLU A 168 11.64 14.39 -0.96
C GLU A 168 11.39 12.94 -0.53
N GLU A 169 10.89 12.72 0.68
CA GLU A 169 10.52 11.38 1.13
C GLU A 169 9.31 10.81 0.37
N CYS A 170 8.32 11.64 0.00
CA CYS A 170 7.23 11.23 -0.88
C CYS A 170 7.78 10.76 -2.24
N LYS A 171 8.72 11.51 -2.84
CA LYS A 171 9.39 11.10 -4.09
C LYS A 171 10.12 9.77 -3.91
N ARG A 172 10.80 9.58 -2.78
CA ARG A 172 11.45 8.30 -2.44
C ARG A 172 10.44 7.16 -2.30
N ALA A 173 9.29 7.38 -1.67
CA ALA A 173 8.22 6.39 -1.54
C ALA A 173 7.70 5.96 -2.93
N PHE A 174 7.53 6.91 -3.86
CA PHE A 174 7.19 6.62 -5.26
C PHE A 174 8.27 5.81 -5.97
N ALA A 175 9.55 6.17 -5.78
CA ALA A 175 10.67 5.44 -6.38
C ALA A 175 10.76 4.00 -5.85
N LEU A 176 10.59 3.79 -4.54
CA LEU A 176 10.54 2.46 -3.92
C LEU A 176 9.38 1.64 -4.44
N ASN A 177 8.20 2.24 -4.59
CA ASN A 177 7.04 1.55 -5.18
C ASN A 177 7.29 1.15 -6.63
N THR A 178 7.94 2.03 -7.39
CA THR A 178 8.33 1.76 -8.78
C THR A 178 9.34 0.63 -8.87
N ALA A 179 10.30 0.55 -7.95
CA ALA A 179 11.28 -0.53 -7.89
C ALA A 179 10.62 -1.90 -7.66
N VAL A 180 9.62 -1.98 -6.78
CA VAL A 180 8.82 -3.21 -6.57
C VAL A 180 8.14 -3.65 -7.88
N PHE A 181 7.50 -2.72 -8.59
CA PHE A 181 6.88 -3.04 -9.88
C PHE A 181 7.90 -3.44 -10.95
N HIS A 182 9.07 -2.81 -10.98
CA HIS A 182 10.14 -3.15 -11.92
C HIS A 182 10.66 -4.56 -11.66
N GLU A 183 10.91 -4.92 -10.40
CA GLU A 183 11.41 -6.26 -10.05
C GLU A 183 10.38 -7.35 -10.34
N LEU A 184 9.11 -7.14 -9.96
CA LEU A 184 8.03 -8.05 -10.33
C LEU A 184 7.91 -8.18 -11.86
N GLY A 185 7.96 -7.05 -12.58
CA GLY A 185 7.94 -7.05 -14.04
C GLY A 185 9.05 -7.91 -14.62
N ALA A 186 10.27 -7.82 -14.09
CA ALA A 186 11.42 -8.61 -14.51
C ALA A 186 11.24 -10.13 -14.28
N ARG A 187 10.52 -10.53 -13.22
CA ARG A 187 10.21 -11.94 -12.91
C ARG A 187 9.12 -12.54 -13.79
N PHE A 188 8.14 -11.73 -14.18
CA PHE A 188 7.00 -12.16 -14.98
C PHE A 188 7.11 -11.80 -16.46
N ARG A 189 8.29 -11.39 -16.95
CA ARG A 189 8.48 -11.12 -18.39
C ARG A 189 8.06 -12.36 -19.20
N HIS A 190 7.23 -12.14 -20.22
CA HIS A 190 6.89 -13.16 -21.21
C HIS A 190 8.17 -13.88 -21.65
N THR A 191 8.28 -15.18 -21.37
CA THR A 191 8.97 -16.06 -22.29
C THR A 191 8.17 -15.97 -23.59
N ALA A 192 8.76 -15.29 -24.57
CA ALA A 192 8.26 -15.30 -25.94
C ALA A 192 8.26 -16.73 -26.50
#